data_AF-A0A914DMA2-F1
#
_entry.id   AF-A0A914DMA2-F1
#
_cell.length_a   1.000
_cell.length_b   1.000
_cell.length_c   1.000
_cell.angle_alpha   90.00
_cell.angle_beta   90.00
_cell.angle_gamma   90.00
#
_symmetry.space_group_name_H-M   'P 1'
#
loop_
_entity.id
_entity.type
_entity.pdbx_description
1 polymer ?
#
loop_
_entity_poly.entity_id
_entity_poly.type
_entity_poly.pdbx_seq_one_letter_code
_entity_poly.pdbx_strand_id
1 'polypeptide(L)'
;MPKVYLFVVLVQVVSAIFNVEDIEFDSDCMKAMCDVDSEGCVQKGCARDAFGRLGCGYFRMNIWQFKQCYEPGRIIGEDTEDAWVRCSEDYECASKCIKQVASRFRFKCYGKNDCETIARIHDGGANGCRTGLTLKYWEDVKAKCPQCDEPVTRK
;
A
#
# COMPACT_ATOMS: atom_id res chain seq x y z
N MET A 1 -50.48 9.75 49.35
CA MET A 1 -49.10 10.07 49.78
C MET A 1 -48.13 9.13 49.07
N PRO A 2 -46.90 9.59 48.75
CA PRO A 2 -46.30 9.45 47.41
C PRO A 2 -45.14 8.43 47.32
N LYS A 3 -44.58 8.33 46.09
CA LYS A 3 -43.19 7.95 45.69
C LYS A 3 -43.01 6.48 45.27
N VAL A 4 -42.26 6.12 44.23
CA VAL A 4 -41.38 6.84 43.29
C VAL A 4 -41.25 5.96 42.03
N TYR A 5 -41.18 6.60 40.88
CA TYR A 5 -40.91 6.00 39.58
C TYR A 5 -39.53 5.33 39.55
N LEU A 6 -39.46 4.07 39.11
CA LEU A 6 -38.21 3.52 38.60
C LEU A 6 -38.35 3.41 37.08
N PHE A 7 -37.91 4.47 36.40
CA PHE A 7 -37.66 4.47 34.97
C PHE A 7 -36.62 3.38 34.68
N VAL A 8 -37.04 2.31 34.01
CA VAL A 8 -36.12 1.36 33.38
C VAL A 8 -35.48 2.12 32.22
N VAL A 9 -34.24 2.57 32.42
CA VAL A 9 -33.42 3.16 31.36
C VAL A 9 -33.17 2.05 30.33
N LEU A 10 -33.83 2.16 29.18
CA LEU A 10 -33.46 1.45 27.97
C LEU A 10 -32.00 1.77 27.67
N VAL A 11 -31.10 0.83 27.95
CA VAL A 11 -29.73 0.89 27.44
C VAL A 11 -29.83 0.73 25.93
N GLN A 12 -29.78 1.86 25.23
CA GLN A 12 -29.53 1.86 23.79
C GLN A 12 -28.12 1.34 23.57
N VAL A 13 -28.01 0.04 23.29
CA VAL A 13 -26.79 -0.51 22.71
C VAL A 13 -26.80 -0.07 21.25
N VAL A 14 -26.28 1.14 21.01
CA VAL A 14 -25.88 1.57 19.67
C VAL A 14 -24.65 0.73 19.34
N SER A 15 -24.85 -0.47 18.79
CA SER A 15 -23.81 -1.15 18.03
C SER A 15 -23.58 -0.29 16.79
N ALA A 16 -22.72 0.72 16.92
CA ALA A 16 -22.10 1.35 15.78
C ALA A 16 -21.44 0.22 14.99
N ILE A 17 -22.01 -0.06 13.82
CA ILE A 17 -21.48 -1.00 12.84
C ILE A 17 -20.13 -0.40 12.42
N PHE A 18 -19.05 -0.80 13.07
CA PHE A 18 -17.72 -0.66 12.50
C PHE A 18 -17.70 -1.59 11.30
N ASN A 19 -18.01 -1.05 10.11
CA ASN A 19 -17.62 -1.68 8.86
C ASN A 19 -16.10 -1.57 8.80
N VAL A 20 -15.40 -2.52 9.40
CA VAL A 20 -14.00 -2.77 9.04
C VAL A 20 -14.09 -3.35 7.64
N GLU A 21 -13.75 -2.55 6.63
CA GLU A 21 -13.54 -3.10 5.29
C GLU A 21 -12.34 -4.04 5.39
N ASP A 22 -12.61 -5.34 5.35
CA ASP A 22 -11.56 -6.35 5.32
C ASP A 22 -10.82 -6.23 3.97
N ILE A 23 -9.58 -5.75 4.00
CA ILE A 23 -8.73 -5.68 2.80
C ILE A 23 -8.31 -7.10 2.42
N GLU A 24 -8.69 -7.55 1.23
CA GLU A 24 -8.17 -8.78 0.66
C GLU A 24 -6.76 -8.54 0.11
N PHE A 25 -5.77 -9.21 0.71
CA PHE A 25 -4.37 -9.08 0.30
C PHE A 25 -4.03 -10.08 -0.80
N ASP A 26 -3.61 -9.57 -1.96
CA ASP A 26 -3.15 -10.43 -3.06
C ASP A 26 -1.95 -11.34 -2.72
N SER A 27 -1.12 -10.94 -1.75
CA SER A 27 0.00 -11.73 -1.23
C SER A 27 0.51 -11.16 0.10
N ASP A 28 1.21 -11.99 0.87
CA ASP A 28 1.90 -11.56 2.10
C ASP A 28 2.93 -10.44 1.83
N CYS A 29 3.53 -10.43 0.64
CA CYS A 29 4.44 -9.37 0.22
C CYS A 29 3.73 -8.01 0.10
N MET A 30 2.56 -7.98 -0.55
CA MET A 30 1.78 -6.73 -0.69
C MET A 30 1.30 -6.23 0.67
N LYS A 31 0.87 -7.15 1.54
CA LYS A 31 0.53 -6.83 2.93
C LYS A 31 1.69 -6.18 3.68
N ALA A 32 2.88 -6.79 3.60
CA ALA A 32 4.07 -6.27 4.26
C ALA A 32 4.50 -4.90 3.73
N MET A 33 4.50 -4.71 2.40
CA MET A 33 4.80 -3.40 1.79
C MET A 33 3.80 -2.34 2.25
N CYS A 34 2.51 -2.64 2.23
CA CYS A 34 1.47 -1.72 2.67
C CYS A 34 1.64 -1.33 4.16
N ASP A 35 1.96 -2.31 5.02
CA ASP A 35 2.23 -2.08 6.44
C ASP A 35 3.48 -1.20 6.67
N VAL A 36 4.55 -1.37 5.88
CA VAL A 36 5.73 -0.51 5.95
C VAL A 36 5.43 0.92 5.49
N ASP A 37 4.68 1.09 4.41
CA ASP A 37 4.41 2.40 3.81
C ASP A 37 3.42 3.24 4.63
N SER A 38 2.41 2.58 5.22
CA SER A 38 1.29 3.25 5.86
C SER A 38 1.04 2.86 7.31
N GLU A 39 1.85 2.00 7.93
CA GLU A 39 1.71 1.53 9.32
C GLU A 39 0.30 0.95 9.60
N GLY A 40 0.16 -0.36 9.48
CA GLY A 40 -1.11 -1.07 9.64
C GLY A 40 -1.89 -1.25 8.34
N CYS A 41 -1.31 -0.89 7.19
CA CYS A 41 -1.96 -0.89 5.88
C CYS A 41 -3.26 -0.07 5.88
N VAL A 42 -3.13 1.23 6.09
CA VAL A 42 -4.27 2.17 6.20
C VAL A 42 -4.14 3.31 5.20
N GLN A 43 -5.27 3.82 4.72
CA GLN A 43 -5.28 5.00 3.87
C GLN A 43 -4.78 6.22 4.68
N LYS A 44 -3.68 6.85 4.24
CA LYS A 44 -3.01 7.99 4.94
C LYS A 44 -3.03 9.32 4.18
N GLY A 45 -3.87 9.47 3.15
CA GLY A 45 -3.83 10.62 2.25
C GLY A 45 -2.43 10.85 1.67
N CYS A 46 -2.08 12.09 1.36
CA CYS A 46 -0.77 12.46 0.80
C CYS A 46 0.13 13.14 1.83
N ALA A 47 1.39 12.70 1.92
CA ALA A 47 2.39 13.36 2.76
C ALA A 47 3.79 13.27 2.14
N ARG A 48 4.68 14.17 2.57
CA ARG A 48 6.11 14.08 2.23
C ARG A 48 6.83 13.24 3.26
N ASP A 49 7.77 12.42 2.79
CA ASP A 49 8.70 11.71 3.66
C ASP A 49 9.84 12.61 4.16
N ALA A 50 10.76 12.04 4.95
CA ALA A 50 11.92 12.75 5.49
C ALA A 50 12.87 13.31 4.42
N PHE A 51 12.78 12.82 3.18
CA PHE A 51 13.58 13.29 2.03
C PHE A 51 12.78 14.25 1.13
N GLY A 52 11.58 14.64 1.54
CA GLY A 52 10.71 15.55 0.78
C GLY A 52 9.99 14.89 -0.39
N ARG A 53 10.05 13.55 -0.54
CA ARG A 53 9.33 12.82 -1.61
C ARG A 53 7.85 12.75 -1.24
N LEU A 54 6.98 13.17 -2.16
CA LEU A 54 5.53 13.13 -1.97
C LEU A 54 4.98 11.76 -2.37
N GLY A 55 4.22 11.13 -1.47
CA GLY A 55 3.54 9.85 -1.70
C GLY A 55 2.16 9.83 -1.08
N CYS A 56 1.23 9.07 -1.68
CA CYS A 56 -0.17 9.03 -1.27
C CYS A 56 -0.68 7.61 -0.94
N GLY A 57 -1.70 7.56 -0.08
CA GLY A 57 -2.52 6.38 0.17
C GLY A 57 -1.79 5.20 0.82
N TYR A 58 -2.28 3.99 0.55
CA TYR A 58 -1.87 2.75 1.22
C TYR A 58 -0.37 2.42 1.09
N PHE A 59 0.20 2.74 -0.06
CA PHE A 59 1.59 2.39 -0.41
C PHE A 59 2.49 3.61 -0.55
N ARG A 60 2.06 4.79 -0.08
CA ARG A 60 2.77 6.07 -0.32
C ARG A 60 3.21 6.23 -1.78
N MET A 61 2.38 5.77 -2.72
CA MET A 61 2.71 5.73 -4.14
C MET A 61 2.92 7.16 -4.64
N ASN A 62 3.98 7.38 -5.42
CA ASN A 62 4.22 8.69 -6.02
C ASN A 62 3.58 8.80 -7.42
N ILE A 63 3.35 10.02 -7.89
CA ILE A 63 2.70 10.28 -9.18
C ILE A 63 3.46 9.68 -10.38
N TRP A 64 4.78 9.53 -10.30
CA TRP A 64 5.57 8.97 -11.39
C TRP A 64 5.32 7.46 -11.54
N GLN A 65 5.13 6.74 -10.45
CA GLN A 65 4.73 5.33 -10.48
C GLN A 65 3.34 5.17 -11.10
N PHE A 66 2.38 6.05 -10.73
CA PHE A 66 1.05 6.05 -11.33
C PHE A 66 1.08 6.26 -12.85
N LYS A 67 1.89 7.22 -13.32
CA LYS A 67 2.12 7.41 -14.77
C LYS A 67 2.77 6.18 -15.42
N GLN A 68 3.67 5.49 -14.72
CA GLN A 68 4.37 4.31 -15.23
C GLN A 68 3.49 3.06 -15.33
N CYS A 69 2.44 2.97 -14.51
CA CYS A 69 1.40 1.94 -14.60
C CYS A 69 0.21 2.33 -15.49
N TYR A 70 0.38 3.37 -16.31
CA TYR A 70 -0.60 3.83 -17.31
C TYR A 70 -1.86 4.46 -16.73
N GLU A 71 -1.75 5.13 -15.58
CA GLU A 71 -2.82 5.96 -14.98
C GLU A 71 -4.16 5.20 -14.82
N PRO A 72 -4.18 4.03 -14.18
CA PRO A 72 -5.38 3.19 -14.09
C PRO A 72 -6.55 3.93 -13.47
N GLY A 73 -7.73 3.78 -14.07
CA GLY A 73 -8.97 4.40 -13.59
C GLY A 73 -9.07 5.91 -13.83
N ARG A 74 -8.11 6.54 -14.53
CA ARG A 74 -8.21 7.95 -14.92
C ARG A 74 -9.32 8.15 -15.95
N ILE A 75 -10.16 9.16 -15.72
CA ILE A 75 -11.26 9.55 -16.59
C ILE A 75 -10.74 10.51 -17.67
N ILE A 76 -11.30 10.44 -18.88
CA ILE A 76 -10.92 11.36 -19.96
C ILE A 76 -11.23 12.80 -19.53
N GLY A 77 -10.21 13.65 -19.55
CA GLY A 77 -10.31 15.05 -19.12
C GLY A 77 -10.06 15.29 -17.62
N GLU A 78 -9.91 14.24 -16.82
CA GLU A 78 -9.49 14.33 -15.41
C GLU A 78 -7.98 14.65 -15.33
N ASP A 79 -7.63 15.48 -14.36
CA ASP A 79 -6.25 15.77 -14.04
C ASP A 79 -5.53 14.51 -13.52
N THR A 80 -4.26 14.33 -13.90
CA THR A 80 -3.49 13.15 -13.48
C THR A 80 -3.27 13.12 -11.98
N GLU A 81 -3.13 14.27 -11.31
CA GLU A 81 -2.93 14.34 -9.86
C GLU A 81 -4.18 13.83 -9.12
N ASP A 82 -5.37 14.25 -9.52
CA ASP A 82 -6.63 13.79 -8.92
C ASP A 82 -6.81 12.28 -9.10
N ALA A 83 -6.56 11.77 -10.31
CA ALA A 83 -6.64 10.33 -10.60
C ALA A 83 -5.59 9.53 -9.82
N TRP A 84 -4.38 10.07 -9.68
CA TRP A 84 -3.30 9.46 -8.90
C TRP A 84 -3.67 9.35 -7.43
N VAL A 85 -4.18 10.43 -6.82
CA VAL A 85 -4.61 10.42 -5.42
C VAL A 85 -5.71 9.39 -5.23
N ARG A 86 -6.77 9.44 -6.04
CA ARG A 86 -7.88 8.49 -5.97
C ARG A 86 -7.44 7.03 -6.12
N CYS A 87 -6.54 6.73 -7.06
CA CYS A 87 -6.01 5.38 -7.21
C CYS A 87 -5.08 4.98 -6.06
N SER A 88 -4.31 5.91 -5.50
CA SER A 88 -3.41 5.61 -4.37
C SER A 88 -4.17 5.31 -3.09
N GLU A 89 -5.31 5.97 -2.90
CA GLU A 89 -6.22 5.81 -1.76
C GLU A 89 -7.14 4.59 -1.88
N ASP A 90 -7.13 3.91 -3.02
CA ASP A 90 -7.80 2.64 -3.26
C ASP A 90 -6.77 1.50 -3.25
N TYR A 91 -6.90 0.55 -2.32
CA TYR A 91 -5.90 -0.50 -2.14
C TYR A 91 -5.74 -1.35 -3.41
N GLU A 92 -6.84 -1.70 -4.07
CA GLU A 92 -6.82 -2.59 -5.24
C GLU A 92 -6.21 -1.88 -6.47
N CYS A 93 -6.51 -0.61 -6.67
CA CYS A 93 -5.92 0.20 -7.74
C CYS A 93 -4.41 0.38 -7.51
N ALA A 94 -4.02 0.77 -6.29
CA ALA A 94 -2.63 0.98 -5.94
C ALA A 94 -1.81 -0.32 -6.03
N SER A 95 -2.33 -1.45 -5.52
CA SER A 95 -1.64 -2.74 -5.55
C SER A 95 -1.40 -3.22 -6.98
N LYS A 96 -2.42 -3.11 -7.86
CA LYS A 96 -2.30 -3.42 -9.29
C LYS A 96 -1.30 -2.51 -9.98
N CYS A 97 -1.32 -1.21 -9.69
CA CYS A 97 -0.37 -0.25 -10.25
C CYS A 97 1.08 -0.61 -9.88
N ILE A 98 1.37 -0.86 -8.61
CA ILE A 98 2.71 -1.24 -8.12
C ILE A 98 3.21 -2.51 -8.81
N LYS A 99 2.36 -3.54 -8.91
CA LYS A 99 2.69 -4.78 -9.61
C LYS A 99 2.96 -4.55 -11.09
N GLN A 100 2.21 -3.67 -11.75
CA GLN A 100 2.44 -3.32 -13.14
C GLN A 100 3.79 -2.62 -13.34
N VAL A 101 4.15 -1.67 -12.46
CA VAL A 101 5.47 -1.01 -12.48
C VAL A 101 6.59 -2.03 -12.23
N ALA A 102 6.42 -2.92 -11.25
CA ALA A 102 7.38 -3.97 -10.96
C ALA A 102 7.57 -4.92 -12.15
N SER A 103 6.49 -5.39 -12.77
CA SER A 103 6.52 -6.22 -13.98
C SER A 103 7.27 -5.52 -15.12
N ARG A 104 7.04 -4.23 -15.32
CA ARG A 104 7.72 -3.43 -16.34
C ARG A 104 9.23 -3.37 -16.14
N PHE A 105 9.71 -3.31 -14.90
CA PHE A 105 11.14 -3.14 -14.61
C PHE A 105 11.82 -4.38 -14.02
N ARG A 106 11.13 -5.52 -13.92
CA ARG A 106 11.66 -6.78 -13.35
C ARG A 106 12.99 -7.24 -13.93
N PHE A 107 13.23 -6.97 -15.22
CA PHE A 107 14.47 -7.33 -15.90
C PHE A 107 15.69 -6.57 -15.36
N LYS A 108 15.50 -5.53 -14.54
CA LYS A 108 16.59 -4.82 -13.85
C LYS A 108 16.87 -5.37 -12.45
N CYS A 109 16.20 -6.45 -12.06
CA CYS A 109 16.27 -7.09 -10.75
C CYS A 109 16.71 -8.56 -10.84
N TYR A 110 17.61 -8.91 -11.77
CA TYR A 110 18.09 -10.28 -11.90
C TYR A 110 18.65 -10.83 -10.58
N GLY A 111 18.31 -12.07 -10.27
CA GLY A 111 18.75 -12.78 -9.06
C GLY A 111 17.98 -12.38 -7.79
N LYS A 112 16.96 -11.53 -7.89
CA LYS A 112 16.07 -11.19 -6.78
C LYS A 112 14.79 -12.03 -6.87
N ASN A 113 14.23 -12.40 -5.71
CA ASN A 113 12.92 -13.04 -5.69
C ASN A 113 11.82 -12.02 -6.03
N ASP A 114 10.59 -12.50 -6.21
CA ASP A 114 9.49 -11.66 -6.67
C ASP A 114 9.16 -10.55 -5.65
N CYS A 115 9.21 -10.84 -4.35
CA CYS A 115 8.92 -9.83 -3.34
C CYS A 115 10.00 -8.75 -3.25
N GLU A 116 11.28 -9.13 -3.22
CA GLU A 116 12.39 -8.17 -3.26
C GLU A 116 12.31 -7.31 -4.54
N THR A 117 11.96 -7.93 -5.67
CA THR A 117 11.80 -7.23 -6.95
C THR A 117 10.72 -6.15 -6.87
N ILE A 118 9.52 -6.49 -6.41
CA ILE A 118 8.41 -5.54 -6.30
C ILE A 118 8.74 -4.45 -5.27
N ALA A 119 9.20 -4.83 -4.08
CA ALA A 119 9.52 -3.90 -3.00
C ALA A 119 10.59 -2.89 -3.41
N ARG A 120 11.69 -3.33 -4.03
CA ARG A 120 12.78 -2.42 -4.39
C ARG A 120 12.45 -1.57 -5.60
N ILE A 121 11.66 -2.05 -6.56
CA ILE A 121 11.15 -1.21 -7.65
C ILE A 121 10.15 -0.18 -7.12
N HIS A 122 9.36 -0.52 -6.10
CA HIS A 122 8.43 0.42 -5.47
C HIS A 122 9.18 1.60 -4.82
N ASP A 123 10.14 1.33 -3.94
CA ASP A 123 10.87 2.41 -3.25
C ASP A 123 11.84 3.19 -4.17
N GLY A 124 12.52 2.49 -5.09
CA GLY A 124 13.60 3.08 -5.91
C GLY A 124 13.25 3.32 -7.38
N GLY A 125 12.02 3.05 -7.81
CA GLY A 125 11.61 3.12 -9.21
C GLY A 125 12.36 2.13 -10.10
N ALA A 126 12.47 2.47 -11.39
CA ALA A 126 12.98 1.58 -12.43
C ALA A 126 14.38 0.98 -12.15
N ASN A 127 15.22 1.65 -11.37
CA ASN A 127 16.58 1.18 -11.04
C ASN A 127 16.71 0.76 -9.56
N GLY A 128 15.60 0.59 -8.84
CA GLY A 128 15.62 0.33 -7.40
C GLY A 128 16.43 -0.89 -6.99
N CYS A 129 16.42 -1.97 -7.79
CA CYS A 129 17.23 -3.17 -7.51
C CYS A 129 18.74 -2.98 -7.76
N ARG A 130 19.14 -1.94 -8.49
CA ARG A 130 20.55 -1.70 -8.89
C ARG A 130 21.29 -0.76 -7.92
N THR A 131 20.61 -0.27 -6.89
CA THR A 131 21.18 0.66 -5.89
C THR A 131 21.03 0.11 -4.49
N GLY A 132 22.03 0.36 -3.63
CA GLY A 132 21.94 0.02 -2.20
C GLY A 132 20.91 0.85 -1.43
N LEU A 133 20.42 1.96 -2.00
CA LEU A 133 19.51 2.89 -1.32
C LEU A 133 18.16 2.27 -0.91
N THR A 134 17.72 1.23 -1.61
CA THR A 134 16.44 0.54 -1.37
C THR A 134 16.57 -0.67 -0.42
N LEU A 135 17.79 -0.98 0.04
CA LEU A 135 18.01 -2.14 0.92
C LEU A 135 17.32 -1.98 2.25
N LYS A 136 17.32 -0.78 2.83
CA LYS A 136 16.64 -0.51 4.10
C LYS A 136 15.14 -0.77 4.00
N TYR A 137 14.50 -0.29 2.94
CA TYR A 137 13.09 -0.56 2.68
C TYR A 137 12.82 -2.06 2.53
N TRP A 138 13.67 -2.78 1.79
CA TRP A 138 13.54 -4.23 1.65
C TRP A 138 13.69 -4.97 2.99
N GLU A 139 14.66 -4.59 3.82
CA GLU A 139 14.85 -5.17 5.16
C GLU A 139 13.60 -4.97 6.04
N ASP A 140 12.95 -3.82 5.95
CA ASP A 140 11.72 -3.55 6.68
C ASP A 140 10.56 -4.42 6.20
N VAL A 141 10.41 -4.58 4.87
CA VAL A 141 9.41 -5.49 4.28
C VAL A 141 9.67 -6.94 4.71
N LYS A 142 10.92 -7.40 4.69
CA LYS A 142 11.29 -8.74 5.16
C LYS A 142 10.99 -8.96 6.64
N ALA A 143 11.22 -7.95 7.48
CA ALA A 143 10.91 -8.05 8.90
C ALA A 143 9.40 -8.26 9.14
N LYS A 144 8.54 -7.76 8.24
CA LYS A 144 7.08 -7.96 8.27
C LYS A 144 6.62 -9.24 7.58
N CYS A 145 7.40 -9.79 6.65
CA CYS A 145 7.13 -11.05 5.96
C CYS A 145 8.40 -11.92 5.87
N PRO A 146 8.74 -12.68 6.92
CA PRO A 146 9.95 -13.52 6.91
C PRO A 146 9.95 -14.58 5.80
N GLN A 147 8.78 -15.10 5.42
CA GLN A 147 8.59 -16.05 4.31
C GLN A 147 8.76 -15.41 2.93
N CYS A 148 8.78 -14.08 2.82
CA CYS A 148 8.99 -13.38 1.55
C CYS A 148 10.48 -13.37 1.12
N ASP A 149 11.41 -13.81 1.97
CA ASP A 149 12.84 -13.92 1.65
C ASP A 149 13.23 -15.32 1.11
N GLU A 150 12.25 -16.11 0.66
CA GLU A 150 12.55 -17.42 0.09
C GLU A 150 13.42 -17.29 -1.18
N PRO A 151 14.49 -18.10 -1.28
CA PRO A 151 15.40 -18.04 -2.42
C PRO A 151 14.69 -18.45 -3.71
N VAL A 152 15.07 -17.82 -4.83
CA VAL A 152 14.61 -18.22 -6.16
C VAL A 152 15.10 -19.62 -6.45
N THR A 153 14.26 -20.64 -6.23
CA THR A 153 14.54 -22.00 -6.68
C THR A 153 14.48 -21.99 -8.21
N ARG A 154 15.64 -22.05 -8.88
CA ARG A 154 15.67 -22.31 -10.32
C ARG A 154 15.06 -23.71 -10.54
N LYS A 155 13.87 -23.76 -11.14
CA LYS A 155 13.36 -24.98 -11.75
C LYS A 155 14.12 -25.27 -13.04
#